data_AF-A0A0D2LV45-F1
#
_entry.id   AF-A0A0D2LV45-F1
#
_cell.length_a   1.000
_cell.length_b   1.000
_cell.length_c   1.000
_cell.angle_alpha   90.00
_cell.angle_beta   90.00
_cell.angle_gamma   90.00
#
_symmetry.space_group_name_H-M   'P 1'
#
loop_
_entity.id
_entity.type
_entity.pdbx_description
1 polymer ?
#
loop_
_entity_poly.entity_id
_entity_poly.type
_entity_poly.pdbx_seq_one_letter_code
_entity_poly.pdbx_strand_id
1 'polypeptide(L)'
;MWGLSGVWSILGAVATRKQLHHLQLSEQPNMPFLYWLAVLGAIFKPKWTSSKAWPALKVSLSTPRVADKRRLSDFRKLAGWASTGAGTGTAAAGQLPMMFLMAEGFKLVMSVLTLPAFPVSILGTVVNKKAKYSLLRGVGEGERLLYSARLAPAVRETFSGHAEFDIVLEAASVDKGDVVWQAVLSLVLMNPKKSKGGHGAGAGGKKEAEPGAGAGDGAAPEAIDAWVLPGDTGRRYAALDGDISPMHL
;
A
#
# COMPACT_ATOMS: atom_id res chain seq x y z
N MET A 1 8.01 -15.41 -13.14
CA MET A 1 9.29 -14.77 -13.49
C MET A 1 9.63 -13.76 -12.42
N TRP A 2 10.89 -13.72 -12.03
CA TRP A 2 11.42 -12.73 -11.09
C TRP A 2 11.37 -11.39 -11.82
N GLY A 3 10.77 -10.35 -11.22
CA GLY A 3 10.51 -9.04 -11.83
C GLY A 3 11.76 -8.26 -12.24
N LEU A 4 12.53 -8.77 -13.20
CA LEU A 4 13.82 -8.24 -13.64
C LEU A 4 13.66 -7.00 -14.52
N SER A 5 12.56 -6.84 -15.25
CA SER A 5 12.31 -5.65 -16.09
C SER A 5 12.43 -4.33 -15.31
N GLY A 6 11.93 -4.31 -14.08
CA GLY A 6 12.07 -3.16 -13.17
C GLY A 6 13.50 -2.96 -12.68
N VAL A 7 14.21 -4.05 -12.39
CA VAL A 7 15.62 -4.03 -11.97
C VAL A 7 16.48 -3.36 -13.04
N TRP A 8 16.42 -3.87 -14.28
CA TRP A 8 17.22 -3.34 -15.40
C TRP A 8 16.91 -1.88 -15.69
N SER A 9 15.62 -1.52 -15.68
CA SER A 9 15.17 -0.15 -15.96
C SER A 9 15.66 0.84 -14.91
N ILE A 10 15.59 0.48 -13.62
CA ILE A 10 16.05 1.33 -12.52
C ILE A 10 17.59 1.44 -12.51
N LEU A 11 18.31 0.33 -12.64
CA LEU A 11 19.78 0.35 -12.69
C LEU A 11 20.29 1.14 -13.90
N GLY A 12 19.68 0.97 -15.07
CA GLY A 12 20.00 1.75 -16.26
C GLY A 12 19.74 3.25 -16.08
N ALA A 13 18.63 3.63 -15.45
CA ALA A 13 18.33 5.03 -15.15
C ALA A 13 19.35 5.64 -14.17
N VAL A 14 19.75 4.90 -13.13
CA VAL A 14 20.78 5.34 -12.19
C VAL A 14 22.14 5.52 -12.89
N ALA A 15 22.56 4.54 -13.69
CA ALA A 15 23.82 4.58 -14.44
C ALA A 15 23.88 5.77 -15.42
N THR A 16 22.74 6.11 -16.04
CA THR A 16 22.64 7.20 -17.02
C THR A 16 22.21 8.54 -16.40
N ARG A 17 22.02 8.60 -15.06
CA ARG A 17 21.42 9.73 -14.34
C ARG A 17 20.09 10.22 -14.93
N LYS A 18 19.35 9.34 -15.60
CA LYS A 18 18.05 9.66 -16.19
C LYS A 18 17.00 9.75 -15.09
N GLN A 19 16.22 10.84 -15.11
CA GLN A 19 15.08 10.99 -14.23
C GLN A 19 13.94 10.08 -14.70
N LEU A 20 13.67 9.02 -13.94
CA LEU A 20 12.65 8.02 -14.26
C LEU A 20 11.32 8.42 -13.60
N HIS A 21 10.56 9.29 -14.28
CA HIS A 21 9.25 9.76 -13.80
C HIS A 21 8.12 8.77 -14.12
N HIS A 22 8.24 8.03 -15.23
CA HIS A 22 7.32 6.96 -15.58
C HIS A 22 8.10 5.68 -15.86
N LEU A 23 7.72 4.60 -15.18
CA LEU A 23 8.24 3.26 -15.39
C LEU A 23 7.12 2.33 -15.84
N GLN A 24 7.30 1.68 -16.99
CA GLN A 24 6.39 0.65 -17.48
C GLN A 24 7.05 -0.73 -17.32
N LEU A 25 6.31 -1.71 -16.80
CA LEU A 25 6.81 -3.04 -16.45
C LEU A 25 5.98 -4.11 -17.16
N SER A 26 6.64 -5.11 -17.75
CA SER A 26 5.95 -6.28 -18.34
C SER A 26 5.56 -7.33 -17.29
N GLU A 27 6.05 -7.20 -16.07
CA GLU A 27 5.87 -8.19 -15.01
C GLU A 27 5.77 -7.51 -13.63
N GLN A 28 5.36 -8.29 -12.63
CA GLN A 28 5.23 -7.78 -11.27
C GLN A 28 6.61 -7.39 -10.72
N PRO A 29 6.73 -6.27 -9.98
CA PRO A 29 7.98 -5.85 -9.39
C PRO A 29 8.57 -6.90 -8.45
N ASN A 30 9.90 -6.97 -8.41
CA ASN A 30 10.64 -7.81 -7.47
C ASN A 30 10.70 -7.13 -6.10
N MET A 31 9.85 -7.56 -5.15
CA MET A 31 9.77 -6.96 -3.81
C MET A 31 11.10 -6.96 -3.04
N PRO A 32 11.90 -8.06 -2.99
CA PRO A 32 13.22 -8.03 -2.36
C PRO A 32 14.12 -6.92 -2.91
N PHE A 33 14.13 -6.71 -4.22
CA PHE A 33 14.88 -5.62 -4.84
C PHE A 33 14.34 -4.23 -4.43
N LEU A 34 13.02 -4.05 -4.34
CA LEU A 34 12.45 -2.79 -3.88
C LEU A 34 12.82 -2.47 -2.42
N TYR A 35 12.87 -3.47 -1.53
CA TYR A 35 13.37 -3.26 -0.17
C TYR A 35 14.86 -2.93 -0.14
N TRP A 36 15.66 -3.56 -0.99
CA TRP A 36 17.05 -3.18 -1.15
C TRP A 36 17.20 -1.71 -1.59
N LEU A 37 16.38 -1.24 -2.54
CA LEU A 37 16.30 0.17 -2.92
C LEU A 37 15.84 1.07 -1.76
N ALA A 38 14.90 0.61 -0.94
CA ALA A 38 14.45 1.36 0.25
C ALA A 38 15.60 1.54 1.26
N VAL A 39 16.40 0.50 1.49
CA VAL A 39 17.59 0.54 2.35
C VAL A 39 18.64 1.50 1.78
N LEU A 40 18.94 1.41 0.48
CA LEU A 40 19.83 2.38 -0.16
C LEU A 40 19.29 3.81 -0.04
N GLY A 41 17.99 3.99 -0.22
CA GLY A 41 17.32 5.28 -0.05
C GLY A 41 17.47 5.84 1.37
N ALA A 42 17.47 5.00 2.40
CA ALA A 42 17.73 5.44 3.78
C ALA A 42 19.17 5.93 4.02
N ILE A 43 20.12 5.49 3.19
CA ILE A 43 21.53 5.91 3.25
C ILE A 43 21.77 7.19 2.43
N PHE A 44 21.22 7.25 1.22
CA PHE A 44 21.57 8.29 0.23
C PHE A 44 20.54 9.41 0.06
N LYS A 45 19.27 9.20 0.43
CA LYS A 45 18.23 10.22 0.30
C LYS A 45 18.01 10.97 1.62
N PRO A 46 17.63 12.25 1.56
CA PRO A 46 17.26 12.98 2.77
C PRO A 46 16.04 12.30 3.44
N LYS A 47 16.02 12.31 4.77
CA LYS A 47 14.87 11.82 5.56
C LYS A 47 13.63 12.72 5.45
N TRP A 48 13.82 13.96 5.00
CA TRP A 48 12.78 14.98 4.96
C TRP A 48 13.12 16.05 3.93
N THR A 49 12.08 16.65 3.33
CA THR A 49 12.19 17.84 2.48
C THR A 49 11.05 18.81 2.80
N SER A 50 11.32 20.11 2.81
CA SER A 50 10.28 21.14 2.90
C SER A 50 9.66 21.47 1.54
N SER A 51 10.22 20.94 0.44
CA SER A 51 9.64 21.13 -0.89
C SER A 51 8.29 20.45 -0.96
N LYS A 52 7.27 21.21 -1.36
CA LYS A 52 5.93 20.70 -1.69
C LYS A 52 5.80 20.34 -3.18
N ALA A 53 6.79 20.67 -3.99
CA ALA A 53 6.84 20.35 -5.42
C ALA A 53 7.49 18.98 -5.61
N TRP A 54 6.72 17.91 -5.41
CA TRP A 54 7.17 16.55 -5.68
C TRP A 54 6.95 16.19 -7.15
N PRO A 55 7.82 15.38 -7.76
CA PRO A 55 7.69 15.02 -9.16
C PRO A 55 6.42 14.18 -9.39
N ALA A 56 5.84 14.30 -10.58
CA ALA A 56 4.82 13.37 -11.02
C ALA A 56 5.49 12.01 -11.30
N LEU A 57 5.17 11.00 -10.49
CA LEU A 57 5.72 9.65 -10.62
C LEU A 57 4.62 8.65 -10.97
N LYS A 58 4.90 7.74 -11.90
CA LYS A 58 3.98 6.67 -12.30
C LYS A 58 4.71 5.37 -12.53
N VAL A 59 4.13 4.27 -12.08
CA VAL A 59 4.52 2.91 -12.42
C VAL A 59 3.30 2.19 -12.98
N SER A 60 3.43 1.47 -14.09
CA SER A 60 2.30 0.75 -14.71
C SER A 60 2.74 -0.58 -15.28
N LEU A 61 1.87 -1.58 -15.22
CA LEU A 61 2.05 -2.80 -15.99
C LEU A 61 1.70 -2.55 -17.47
N SER A 62 2.42 -3.19 -18.40
CA SER A 62 2.06 -3.28 -19.81
C SER A 62 1.43 -4.62 -20.17
N THR A 63 1.68 -5.66 -19.38
CA THR A 63 1.12 -6.99 -19.59
C THR A 63 -0.07 -7.21 -18.66
N PRO A 64 -1.27 -7.52 -19.20
CA PRO A 64 -2.44 -7.81 -18.39
C PRO A 64 -2.25 -9.00 -17.47
N ARG A 65 -2.92 -8.97 -16.31
CA ARG A 65 -2.81 -9.99 -15.27
C ARG A 65 -4.17 -10.59 -14.98
N VAL A 66 -4.20 -11.93 -14.94
CA VAL A 66 -5.31 -12.69 -14.36
C VAL A 66 -4.91 -13.08 -12.95
N ALA A 67 -5.88 -13.16 -12.04
CA ALA A 67 -5.63 -13.58 -10.67
C ALA A 67 -5.06 -15.00 -10.64
N ASP A 68 -3.95 -15.17 -9.92
CA ASP A 68 -3.41 -16.51 -9.67
C ASP A 68 -4.33 -17.25 -8.68
N LYS A 69 -4.82 -18.42 -9.10
CA LYS A 69 -5.80 -19.21 -8.32
C LYS A 69 -5.28 -19.59 -6.94
N ARG A 70 -3.98 -19.88 -6.83
CA ARG A 70 -3.36 -20.28 -5.57
C ARG A 70 -3.26 -19.08 -4.63
N ARG A 71 -2.73 -17.94 -5.09
CA ARG A 71 -2.70 -16.69 -4.30
C ARG A 71 -4.08 -16.27 -3.86
N LEU A 72 -5.08 -16.36 -4.73
CA LEU A 72 -6.47 -16.01 -4.38
C LEU A 72 -7.03 -16.96 -3.29
N SER A 73 -6.76 -18.26 -3.41
CA SER A 73 -7.14 -19.23 -2.38
C SER A 73 -6.44 -18.94 -1.04
N ASP A 74 -5.13 -18.68 -1.07
CA ASP A 74 -4.35 -18.37 0.12
C ASP A 74 -4.82 -17.06 0.77
N PHE A 75 -5.17 -16.04 -0.03
CA PHE A 75 -5.77 -14.79 0.43
C PHE A 75 -7.10 -15.05 1.14
N ARG A 76 -8.01 -15.82 0.52
CA ARG A 76 -9.32 -16.17 1.10
C ARG A 76 -9.17 -16.93 2.41
N LYS A 77 -8.21 -17.87 2.50
CA LYS A 77 -7.91 -18.58 3.74
C LYS A 77 -7.41 -17.64 4.84
N LEU A 78 -6.49 -16.74 4.50
CA LEU A 78 -5.95 -15.79 5.46
C LEU A 78 -7.01 -14.79 5.94
N ALA A 79 -7.91 -14.36 5.05
CA ALA A 79 -9.01 -13.45 5.34
C ALA A 79 -10.22 -14.13 6.03
N GLY A 80 -10.17 -15.45 6.30
CA GLY A 80 -11.27 -16.18 6.94
C GLY A 80 -12.45 -16.55 6.02
N TRP A 81 -12.34 -16.33 4.70
CA TRP A 81 -13.40 -16.63 3.74
C TRP A 81 -13.35 -18.06 3.16
N ALA A 82 -12.45 -18.93 3.64
CA ALA A 82 -12.32 -20.28 3.13
C ALA A 82 -13.47 -21.23 3.56
N SER A 83 -14.25 -20.87 4.58
CA SER A 83 -15.20 -21.79 5.23
C SER A 83 -16.66 -21.38 5.14
N THR A 84 -16.97 -20.18 4.64
CA THR A 84 -18.35 -19.70 4.50
C THR A 84 -18.63 -19.51 3.01
N GLY A 85 -19.43 -20.40 2.42
CA GLY A 85 -20.12 -20.06 1.17
C GLY A 85 -20.89 -18.76 1.42
N ALA A 86 -20.43 -17.67 0.79
CA ALA A 86 -20.94 -16.31 1.03
C ALA A 86 -20.87 -15.84 2.50
N GLY A 87 -19.65 -15.62 3.01
CA GLY A 87 -19.48 -14.67 4.10
C GLY A 87 -19.83 -13.26 3.59
N THR A 88 -20.48 -12.45 4.42
CA THR A 88 -21.03 -11.10 4.12
C THR A 88 -19.99 -10.03 3.70
N GLY A 89 -18.76 -10.44 3.35
CA GLY A 89 -17.68 -9.64 2.80
C GLY A 89 -17.62 -9.67 1.27
N THR A 90 -18.64 -9.09 0.64
CA THR A 90 -18.63 -8.32 -0.64
C THR A 90 -18.09 -8.89 -1.96
N ALA A 91 -17.53 -10.09 -2.06
CA ALA A 91 -17.30 -10.74 -3.35
C ALA A 91 -18.26 -11.91 -3.57
N ALA A 92 -19.16 -11.79 -4.56
CA ALA A 92 -19.98 -12.91 -4.98
C ALA A 92 -19.10 -14.08 -5.46
N ALA A 93 -19.63 -15.31 -5.46
CA ALA A 93 -18.92 -16.47 -5.99
C ALA A 93 -18.36 -16.15 -7.41
N GLY A 94 -17.08 -16.42 -7.64
CA GLY A 94 -16.39 -16.11 -8.91
C GLY A 94 -15.92 -14.66 -9.05
N GLN A 95 -16.03 -13.83 -8.01
CA GLN A 95 -15.48 -12.47 -7.97
C GLN A 95 -14.22 -12.36 -7.12
N LEU A 96 -13.35 -11.43 -7.50
CA LEU A 96 -12.18 -11.05 -6.72
C LEU A 96 -12.59 -10.19 -5.52
N PRO A 97 -12.08 -10.52 -4.31
CA PRO A 97 -12.23 -9.62 -3.17
C PRO A 97 -11.56 -8.27 -3.42
N MET A 98 -12.19 -7.19 -2.96
CA MET A 98 -11.66 -5.83 -3.13
C MET A 98 -10.22 -5.70 -2.60
N MET A 99 -9.93 -6.27 -1.43
CA MET A 99 -8.60 -6.20 -0.82
C MET A 99 -7.57 -7.13 -1.47
N PHE A 100 -8.00 -8.11 -2.27
CA PHE A 100 -7.08 -8.89 -3.09
C PHE A 100 -6.45 -8.04 -4.20
N LEU A 101 -7.22 -7.11 -4.78
CA LEU A 101 -6.73 -6.16 -5.79
C LEU A 101 -5.66 -5.22 -5.20
N MET A 102 -5.81 -4.84 -3.93
CA MET A 102 -4.79 -4.10 -3.19
C MET A 102 -3.51 -4.92 -3.01
N ALA A 103 -3.63 -6.18 -2.57
CA ALA A 103 -2.48 -7.07 -2.39
C ALA A 103 -1.73 -7.36 -3.70
N GLU A 104 -2.45 -7.44 -4.83
CA GLU A 104 -1.84 -7.59 -6.16
C GLU A 104 -1.14 -6.31 -6.64
N GLY A 105 -1.69 -5.14 -6.33
CA GLY A 105 -1.19 -3.85 -6.79
C GLY A 105 -0.14 -3.19 -5.88
N PHE A 106 0.00 -3.63 -4.62
CA PHE A 106 0.89 -2.99 -3.64
C PHE A 106 2.34 -2.86 -4.12
N LYS A 107 2.84 -3.83 -4.88
CA LYS A 107 4.21 -3.80 -5.42
C LYS A 107 4.46 -2.60 -6.32
N LEU A 108 3.44 -2.09 -7.01
CA LEU A 108 3.55 -0.87 -7.83
C LEU A 108 3.61 0.39 -6.95
N VAL A 109 2.91 0.40 -5.81
CA VAL A 109 3.02 1.46 -4.79
C VAL A 109 4.46 1.54 -4.30
N MET A 110 5.01 0.40 -3.86
CA MET A 110 6.41 0.31 -3.42
C MET A 110 7.39 0.70 -4.53
N SER A 111 7.09 0.38 -5.79
CA SER A 111 7.91 0.83 -6.92
C SER A 111 7.91 2.36 -7.05
N VAL A 112 6.76 3.02 -6.97
CA VAL A 112 6.69 4.50 -7.00
C VAL A 112 7.51 5.11 -5.86
N LEU A 113 7.35 4.59 -4.64
CA LEU A 113 8.04 5.06 -3.43
C LEU A 113 9.58 4.89 -3.52
N THR A 114 10.05 3.89 -4.26
CA THR A 114 11.48 3.57 -4.36
C THR A 114 12.13 4.04 -5.66
N LEU A 115 11.38 4.70 -6.56
CA LEU A 115 11.94 5.31 -7.77
C LEU A 115 13.10 6.27 -7.42
N PRO A 116 14.13 6.37 -8.26
CA PRO A 116 15.24 7.31 -8.04
C PRO A 116 14.77 8.76 -7.83
N ALA A 117 13.76 9.18 -8.60
CA ALA A 117 13.16 10.51 -8.55
C ALA A 117 12.29 10.77 -7.30
N PHE A 118 11.93 9.74 -6.50
CA PHE A 118 11.20 9.95 -5.25
C PHE A 118 12.05 10.76 -4.26
N PRO A 119 11.56 11.85 -3.66
CA PRO A 119 12.42 12.91 -3.13
C PRO A 119 13.08 12.62 -1.78
N VAL A 120 12.60 11.61 -1.05
CA VAL A 120 12.99 11.34 0.35
C VAL A 120 13.13 9.84 0.60
N SER A 121 13.78 9.47 1.71
CA SER A 121 13.70 8.09 2.21
C SER A 121 12.28 7.77 2.63
N ILE A 122 11.84 6.54 2.35
CA ILE A 122 10.49 6.06 2.68
C ILE A 122 10.41 5.44 4.09
N LEU A 123 11.54 5.37 4.81
CA LEU A 123 11.59 4.78 6.14
C LEU A 123 10.76 5.60 7.14
N GLY A 124 9.88 4.94 7.88
CA GLY A 124 8.91 5.59 8.77
C GLY A 124 7.66 6.13 8.07
N THR A 125 7.44 5.77 6.80
CA THR A 125 6.16 6.06 6.15
C THR A 125 5.09 5.11 6.68
N VAL A 126 3.94 5.65 7.07
CA VAL A 126 2.79 4.88 7.54
C VAL A 126 1.57 5.17 6.67
N VAL A 127 0.71 4.17 6.49
CA VAL A 127 -0.60 4.38 5.87
C VAL A 127 -1.48 5.16 6.85
N ASN A 128 -2.06 6.25 6.36
CA ASN A 128 -3.02 7.06 7.09
C ASN A 128 -4.39 6.39 7.05
N LYS A 129 -5.17 6.52 8.14
CA LYS A 129 -6.57 6.08 8.21
C LYS A 129 -7.49 6.71 7.16
N LYS A 130 -7.04 7.78 6.49
CA LYS A 130 -7.74 8.44 5.38
C LYS A 130 -7.64 7.67 4.05
N ALA A 131 -6.87 6.58 3.99
CA ALA A 131 -6.80 5.75 2.79
C ALA A 131 -8.20 5.26 2.39
N LYS A 132 -8.49 5.29 1.09
CA LYS A 132 -9.79 4.90 0.53
C LYS A 132 -9.62 3.79 -0.48
N TYR A 133 -10.52 2.82 -0.46
CA TYR A 133 -10.56 1.69 -1.38
C TYR A 133 -11.96 1.61 -1.98
N SER A 134 -12.04 1.64 -3.30
CA SER A 134 -13.29 1.73 -4.05
C SER A 134 -13.35 0.61 -5.07
N LEU A 135 -14.34 -0.27 -4.93
CA LEU A 135 -14.72 -1.24 -5.96
C LEU A 135 -15.81 -0.59 -6.81
N LEU A 136 -15.49 -0.27 -8.06
CA LEU A 136 -16.41 0.44 -8.97
C LEU A 136 -17.42 -0.53 -9.60
N ARG A 137 -17.03 -1.79 -9.76
CA ARG A 137 -17.90 -2.91 -10.09
C ARG A 137 -17.28 -4.22 -9.67
N GLY A 138 -18.09 -5.29 -9.62
CA GLY A 138 -17.57 -6.65 -9.47
C GLY A 138 -16.54 -7.00 -10.54
N VAL A 139 -15.48 -7.69 -10.12
CA VAL A 139 -14.35 -8.11 -10.97
C VAL A 139 -14.28 -9.62 -10.97
N GLY A 140 -14.30 -10.24 -12.15
CA GLY A 140 -14.26 -11.70 -12.27
C GLY A 140 -12.87 -12.26 -11.96
N GLU A 141 -12.79 -13.49 -11.44
CA GLU A 141 -11.50 -14.16 -11.20
C GLU A 141 -10.64 -14.36 -12.47
N GLY A 142 -11.30 -14.53 -13.63
CA GLY A 142 -10.64 -14.65 -14.93
C GLY A 142 -10.39 -13.33 -15.65
N GLU A 143 -10.79 -12.20 -15.06
CA GLU A 143 -10.70 -10.89 -15.72
C GLU A 143 -9.24 -10.44 -15.88
N ARG A 144 -8.90 -9.92 -17.06
CA ARG A 144 -7.56 -9.44 -17.38
C ARG A 144 -7.42 -7.99 -16.94
N LEU A 145 -6.56 -7.74 -15.96
CA LEU A 145 -6.38 -6.43 -15.34
C LEU A 145 -5.01 -5.82 -15.66
N LEU A 146 -4.99 -4.53 -15.96
CA LEU A 146 -3.78 -3.71 -15.96
C LEU A 146 -3.74 -2.85 -14.71
N TYR A 147 -2.62 -2.93 -13.97
CA TYR A 147 -2.41 -2.13 -12.77
C TYR A 147 -1.55 -0.91 -13.06
N SER A 148 -1.87 0.21 -12.41
CA SER A 148 -0.99 1.38 -12.37
C SER A 148 -1.03 2.06 -11.02
N ALA A 149 0.12 2.57 -10.57
CA ALA A 149 0.25 3.39 -9.37
C ALA A 149 0.89 4.73 -9.76
N ARG A 150 0.40 5.82 -9.17
CA ARG A 150 0.96 7.16 -9.38
C ARG A 150 1.00 7.97 -8.10
N LEU A 151 2.04 8.78 -7.95
CA LEU A 151 2.11 9.81 -6.93
C LEU A 151 1.18 10.95 -7.30
N ALA A 152 0.26 11.31 -6.41
CA ALA A 152 -0.57 12.49 -6.58
C ALA A 152 0.31 13.76 -6.48
N PRO A 153 0.02 14.81 -7.26
CA PRO A 153 0.89 15.98 -7.39
C PRO A 153 0.94 16.90 -6.15
N ALA A 154 0.23 16.57 -5.07
CA ALA A 154 0.10 17.43 -3.90
C ALA A 154 0.63 16.73 -2.65
N VAL A 155 1.65 17.34 -2.03
CA VAL A 155 2.07 17.01 -0.67
C VAL A 155 1.54 18.04 0.30
N ARG A 156 0.84 17.52 1.30
CA ARG A 156 0.19 18.27 2.35
C ARG A 156 1.02 18.16 3.62
N GLU A 157 0.77 19.06 4.54
CA GLU A 157 1.35 18.99 5.88
C GLU A 157 0.23 18.64 6.86
N THR A 158 0.49 17.65 7.72
CA THR A 158 -0.39 17.31 8.83
C THR A 158 -0.29 18.37 9.93
N PHE A 159 -1.24 18.38 10.86
CA PHE A 159 -1.20 19.26 12.04
C PHE A 159 0.11 19.13 12.84
N SER A 160 0.66 17.91 12.92
CA SER A 160 1.92 17.62 13.64
C SER A 160 3.20 17.94 12.83
N GLY A 161 3.06 18.56 11.65
CA GLY A 161 4.20 18.94 10.81
C GLY A 161 4.85 17.79 10.04
N HIS A 162 4.15 16.66 9.87
CA HIS A 162 4.53 15.54 9.01
C HIS A 162 4.00 15.75 7.58
N ALA A 163 4.64 15.12 6.59
CA ALA A 163 4.19 15.19 5.20
C ALA A 163 3.11 14.15 4.98
N GLU A 164 2.01 14.54 4.36
CA GLU A 164 0.93 13.65 3.92
C GLU A 164 0.84 13.72 2.39
N PHE A 165 0.88 12.58 1.72
CA PHE A 165 0.82 12.50 0.26
C PHE A 165 0.05 11.24 -0.15
N ASP A 166 -0.44 11.21 -1.39
CA ASP A 166 -1.27 10.10 -1.85
C ASP A 166 -0.60 9.33 -2.99
N ILE A 167 -0.71 8.00 -2.93
CA ILE A 167 -0.51 7.14 -4.09
C ILE A 167 -1.88 6.68 -4.58
N VAL A 168 -2.19 6.96 -5.84
CA VAL A 168 -3.39 6.43 -6.50
C VAL A 168 -3.00 5.14 -7.22
N LEU A 169 -3.56 4.02 -6.79
CA LEU A 169 -3.41 2.70 -7.36
C LEU A 169 -4.71 2.30 -8.04
N GLU A 170 -4.66 1.85 -9.28
CA GLU A 170 -5.82 1.51 -10.10
C GLU A 170 -5.65 0.14 -10.75
N ALA A 171 -6.76 -0.58 -10.89
CA ALA A 171 -6.88 -1.74 -11.75
C ALA A 171 -7.90 -1.43 -12.86
N ALA A 172 -7.49 -1.60 -14.11
CA ALA A 172 -8.33 -1.39 -15.28
C ALA A 172 -8.57 -2.71 -16.02
N SER A 173 -9.81 -2.94 -16.44
CA SER A 173 -10.17 -4.07 -17.29
C SER A 173 -9.62 -3.87 -18.70
N VAL A 174 -8.90 -4.86 -19.21
CA VAL A 174 -8.44 -4.82 -20.61
C VAL A 174 -9.58 -5.08 -21.56
N ASP A 175 -10.54 -5.91 -21.16
CA ASP A 175 -11.64 -6.35 -22.03
C ASP A 175 -12.68 -5.24 -22.20
N LYS A 176 -12.90 -4.44 -21.15
CA LYS A 176 -13.89 -3.35 -21.14
C LYS A 176 -13.30 -1.94 -21.21
N GLY A 177 -11.99 -1.78 -20.95
CA GLY A 177 -11.31 -0.50 -20.97
C GLY A 177 -11.64 0.43 -19.79
N ASP A 178 -12.39 -0.03 -18.79
CA ASP A 178 -12.80 0.76 -17.63
C ASP A 178 -11.90 0.50 -16.40
N VAL A 179 -11.74 1.52 -15.54
CA VAL A 179 -11.19 1.31 -14.20
C VAL A 179 -12.25 0.59 -13.38
N VAL A 180 -11.89 -0.53 -12.77
CA VAL A 180 -12.82 -1.39 -12.02
C VAL A 180 -12.64 -1.28 -10.51
N TRP A 181 -11.46 -0.84 -10.10
CA TRP A 181 -11.07 -0.70 -8.72
C TRP A 181 -10.00 0.36 -8.57
N GLN A 182 -10.05 1.11 -7.47
CA GLN A 182 -9.09 2.15 -7.13
C GLN A 182 -8.80 2.15 -5.64
N ALA A 183 -7.54 2.37 -5.28
CA ALA A 183 -7.13 2.79 -3.95
C ALA A 183 -6.45 4.15 -4.00
N VAL A 184 -6.83 5.02 -3.06
CA VAL A 184 -6.11 6.24 -2.74
C VAL A 184 -5.43 6.01 -1.40
N LEU A 185 -4.15 5.62 -1.47
CA LEU A 185 -3.32 5.38 -0.29
C LEU A 185 -2.78 6.71 0.21
N SER A 186 -3.42 7.24 1.23
CA SER A 186 -2.88 8.39 1.96
C SER A 186 -1.75 7.90 2.86
N LEU A 187 -0.56 8.45 2.68
CA LEU A 187 0.66 8.07 3.37
C LEU A 187 1.18 9.26 4.19
N VAL A 188 1.69 8.99 5.38
CA VAL A 188 2.33 9.98 6.25
C VAL A 188 3.79 9.65 6.42
N LEU A 189 4.66 10.59 6.05
CA LEU A 189 6.10 10.54 6.31
C LEU A 189 6.44 11.43 7.51
N MET A 190 7.04 10.81 8.53
CA MET A 190 7.38 11.48 9.78
C MET A 190 8.49 12.51 9.58
N ASN A 191 8.29 13.69 10.19
CA ASN A 191 9.30 14.74 10.20
C ASN A 191 10.25 14.54 11.41
N PRO A 192 11.53 14.20 11.20
CA PRO A 192 12.47 13.91 12.28
C PRO A 192 12.77 15.12 13.17
N LYS A 193 12.53 16.36 12.69
CA LYS A 193 12.68 17.58 13.50
C LYS A 193 11.54 17.76 14.51
N LYS A 194 10.38 17.17 14.23
CA LYS A 194 9.19 17.23 15.10
C LYS A 194 9.06 16.01 16.01
N SER A 195 9.68 14.88 15.67
CA SER A 195 9.67 13.67 16.51
C SER A 195 10.58 13.76 17.74
N LYS A 196 11.61 14.63 17.73
CA LYS A 196 12.51 14.84 18.89
C LYS A 196 11.90 15.66 20.05
N GLY A 197 10.64 16.10 19.92
CA GLY A 197 9.93 16.90 20.92
C GLY A 197 9.07 16.11 21.91
N GLY A 198 9.20 14.77 21.99
CA GLY A 198 8.43 14.00 22.96
C GLY A 198 8.51 12.50 22.73
N HIS A 199 9.66 11.90 23.00
CA HIS A 199 9.78 10.49 23.36
C HIS A 199 10.77 10.41 24.53
N GLY A 200 10.33 10.91 25.69
CA GLY A 200 10.88 10.48 26.95
C GLY A 200 10.48 9.03 27.18
N ALA A 201 11.43 8.21 27.64
CA ALA A 201 11.18 6.87 28.13
C ALA A 201 9.99 6.87 29.09
N GLY A 202 8.92 6.21 28.69
CA GLY A 202 7.73 5.94 29.49
C GLY A 202 7.29 4.51 29.23
N ALA A 203 8.03 3.56 29.80
CA ALA A 203 7.42 2.28 30.15
C ALA A 203 6.29 2.57 31.14
N GLY A 204 5.09 2.02 30.89
CA GLY A 204 3.96 2.11 31.82
C GLY A 204 3.04 3.31 31.59
N GLY A 205 2.19 3.18 30.58
CA GLY A 205 1.06 4.10 30.39
C GLY A 205 0.06 3.47 29.44
N LYS A 206 -0.71 2.50 29.94
CA LYS A 206 -2.04 2.22 29.39
C LYS A 206 -2.79 3.55 29.37
N LYS A 207 -2.77 4.24 28.23
CA LYS A 207 -3.92 5.06 27.86
C LYS A 207 -4.98 4.06 27.43
N GLU A 208 -5.70 3.54 28.41
CA GLU A 208 -7.12 3.28 28.20
C GLU A 208 -7.65 4.51 27.49
N ALA A 209 -8.17 4.30 26.28
CA ALA A 209 -8.93 5.32 25.62
C ALA A 209 -10.06 5.66 26.59
N GLU A 210 -9.96 6.79 27.29
CA GLU A 210 -11.14 7.40 27.87
C GLU A 210 -12.14 7.54 26.71
N PRO A 211 -13.33 6.93 26.81
CA PRO A 211 -14.38 7.15 25.83
C PRO A 211 -14.59 8.65 25.79
N GLY A 212 -14.37 9.25 24.62
CA GLY A 212 -14.46 10.69 24.46
C GLY A 212 -15.77 11.20 25.05
N ALA A 213 -15.64 12.05 26.06
CA ALA A 213 -16.65 12.98 26.52
C ALA A 213 -17.20 13.72 25.28
N GLY A 214 -18.41 13.35 24.89
CA GLY A 214 -19.00 13.69 23.60
C GLY A 214 -19.89 12.60 23.01
N ALA A 215 -19.86 11.37 23.55
CA ALA A 215 -20.98 10.45 23.43
C ALA A 215 -22.12 11.02 24.30
N GLY A 216 -23.23 11.43 23.70
CA GLY A 216 -24.49 11.52 24.44
C GLY A 216 -24.80 10.17 25.08
N ASP A 217 -25.81 10.10 25.94
CA ASP A 217 -26.28 8.91 26.69
C ASP A 217 -26.76 7.72 25.80
N GLY A 218 -26.22 7.54 24.61
CA GLY A 218 -26.45 6.40 23.73
C GLY A 218 -25.78 5.15 24.28
N ALA A 219 -26.53 4.04 24.25
CA ALA A 219 -26.05 2.72 24.57
C ALA A 219 -24.75 2.40 23.80
N ALA A 220 -23.84 1.66 24.45
CA ALA A 220 -22.65 1.12 23.78
C ALA A 220 -23.08 0.36 22.51
N PRO A 221 -22.35 0.49 21.39
CA PRO A 221 -22.70 -0.16 20.15
C PRO A 221 -22.75 -1.68 20.36
N GLU A 222 -23.79 -2.32 19.84
CA GLU A 222 -23.94 -3.78 19.89
C GLU A 222 -22.78 -4.43 19.11
N ALA A 223 -22.07 -5.35 19.77
CA ALA A 223 -21.01 -6.12 19.14
C ALA A 223 -21.63 -7.16 18.19
N ILE A 224 -21.45 -6.97 16.88
CA ILE A 224 -22.01 -7.86 15.85
C ILE A 224 -21.14 -9.13 15.69
N ASP A 225 -19.84 -9.03 15.92
CA ASP A 225 -18.89 -10.14 15.75
C ASP A 225 -17.60 -9.91 16.56
N ALA A 226 -16.85 -10.98 16.83
CA ALA A 226 -15.58 -10.97 17.53
C ALA A 226 -14.51 -11.72 16.75
N TRP A 227 -13.44 -11.02 16.36
CA TRP A 227 -12.39 -11.58 15.53
C TRP A 227 -11.15 -11.88 16.35
N VAL A 228 -10.66 -13.13 16.28
CA VAL A 228 -9.40 -13.54 16.91
C VAL A 228 -8.32 -13.56 15.84
N LEU A 229 -7.33 -12.68 15.97
CA LEU A 229 -6.17 -12.61 15.08
C LEU A 229 -4.98 -13.31 15.73
N PRO A 230 -4.47 -14.41 15.16
CA PRO A 230 -3.24 -15.03 15.62
C PRO A 230 -2.05 -14.05 15.63
N GLY A 231 -1.13 -14.21 16.58
CA GLY A 231 0.05 -13.33 16.71
C GLY A 231 1.04 -13.37 15.54
N ASP A 232 0.84 -14.25 14.55
CA ASP A 232 1.62 -14.34 13.31
C ASP A 232 0.89 -13.79 12.08
N THR A 233 -0.30 -13.20 12.25
CA THR A 233 -1.13 -12.70 11.13
C THR A 233 -0.37 -11.74 10.23
N GLY A 234 0.38 -10.80 10.81
CA GLY A 234 1.16 -9.83 10.03
C GLY A 234 2.25 -10.49 9.19
N ARG A 235 2.99 -11.48 9.74
CA ARG A 235 3.99 -12.26 8.99
C ARG A 235 3.35 -13.07 7.85
N ARG A 236 2.17 -13.64 8.09
CA ARG A 236 1.41 -14.40 7.07
C ARG A 236 0.88 -13.49 5.96
N TYR A 237 0.45 -12.28 6.30
CA TYR A 237 0.02 -11.28 5.32
C TYR A 237 1.20 -10.73 4.51
N ALA A 238 2.33 -10.44 5.16
CA ALA A 238 3.57 -10.02 4.52
C ALA A 238 4.08 -11.05 3.49
N ALA A 239 3.92 -12.35 3.76
CA ALA A 239 4.25 -13.40 2.79
C ALA A 239 3.37 -13.36 1.52
N LEU A 240 2.17 -12.78 1.61
CA LEU A 240 1.22 -12.66 0.51
C LEU A 240 1.42 -11.37 -0.29
N ASP A 241 1.38 -10.20 0.35
CA ASP A 241 1.46 -8.92 -0.35
C ASP A 241 2.91 -8.43 -0.56
N GLY A 242 3.83 -8.92 0.27
CA GLY A 242 5.25 -8.56 0.29
C GLY A 242 5.59 -7.45 1.28
N ASP A 243 4.65 -6.93 2.06
CA ASP A 243 4.94 -5.85 3.02
C ASP A 243 5.60 -6.38 4.29
N ILE A 244 6.93 -6.36 4.32
CA ILE A 244 7.75 -6.73 5.47
C ILE A 244 8.13 -5.52 6.35
N SER A 245 7.32 -4.46 6.35
CA SER A 245 7.50 -3.35 7.28
C SER A 245 7.59 -3.86 8.72
N PRO A 246 8.64 -3.52 9.50
CA PRO A 246 8.83 -4.04 10.85
C PRO A 246 7.68 -3.76 11.84
N MET A 247 6.80 -2.81 11.52
CA MET A 247 5.60 -2.53 12.34
C MET A 247 4.55 -3.65 12.25
N HIS A 248 4.67 -4.56 11.29
CA HIS A 248 3.74 -5.66 11.04
C HIS A 248 4.28 -7.04 11.42
N LEU A 249 5.58 -7.16 11.72
CA LEU A 249 6.27 -8.45 11.92
C LEU A 249 6.49 -8.78 13.40
#